data_AF-A0AA38BZV8-F1
#
_entry.id   AF-A0AA38BZV8-F1
#
_cell.length_a   1.000
_cell.length_b   1.000
_cell.length_c   1.000
_cell.angle_alpha   90.00
_cell.angle_beta   90.00
_cell.angle_gamma   90.00
#
_symmetry.space_group_name_H-M   'P 1'
#
loop_
_entity.id
_entity.type
_entity.pdbx_description
1 polymer ?
#
loop_
_entity_poly.entity_id
_entity_poly.type
_entity_poly.pdbx_seq_one_letter_code
_entity_poly.pdbx_strand_id
1 'polypeptide(L)'
;MSSISKGLLLELSSNSRNLYRECLRRAKFIGHKQGNTELVIDMVRQKFKKNMHETDPEKIQKMKDDAARGLINHMLFETEKLTGKN
;
A
#
# COMPACT_ATOMS: atom_id res chain seq x y z
N MET A 1 -12.80 7.29 -9.78
CA MET A 1 -12.32 7.24 -8.38
C MET A 1 -13.35 7.92 -7.50
N SER A 2 -13.98 7.20 -6.57
CA SER A 2 -14.91 7.80 -5.60
C SER A 2 -14.18 8.80 -4.69
N SER A 3 -14.88 9.84 -4.22
CA SER A 3 -14.32 10.87 -3.33
C SER A 3 -13.71 10.29 -2.05
N ILE A 4 -14.25 9.17 -1.57
CA ILE A 4 -13.74 8.40 -0.42
C ILE A 4 -12.33 7.84 -0.71
N SER A 5 -12.11 7.30 -1.91
CA SER A 5 -10.80 6.75 -2.31
C SER A 5 -9.72 7.83 -2.37
N LYS A 6 -10.09 9.05 -2.80
CA LYS A 6 -9.17 10.19 -2.86
C LYS A 6 -8.81 10.71 -1.47
N GLY A 7 -9.78 10.78 -0.54
CA GLY A 7 -9.52 11.18 0.84
C GLY A 7 -8.56 10.24 1.57
N LEU A 8 -8.76 8.93 1.42
CA LEU A 8 -7.88 7.91 1.99
C LEU A 8 -6.47 7.94 1.38
N LEU A 9 -6.36 8.20 0.07
CA LEU A 9 -5.07 8.35 -0.62
C LEU A 9 -4.26 9.52 -0.05
N LEU A 10 -4.91 10.67 0.17
CA LEU A 10 -4.28 11.88 0.71
C LEU A 10 -3.86 11.69 2.18
N GLU A 11 -4.68 11.02 2.99
CA GLU A 11 -4.34 10.75 4.39
C GLU A 11 -3.12 9.81 4.49
N LEU A 12 -3.10 8.73 3.70
CA LEU A 12 -2.00 7.79 3.67
C LEU A 12 -0.72 8.38 3.06
N SER A 13 -0.80 9.23 2.03
CA SER A 13 0.37 9.87 1.42
C SER A 13 0.90 11.08 2.20
N SER A 14 0.13 11.64 3.12
CA SER A 14 0.60 12.75 3.98
C SER A 14 1.76 12.33 4.89
N ASN A 15 1.76 11.09 5.40
CA ASN A 15 2.77 10.58 6.34
C ASN A 15 3.37 9.24 5.90
N SER A 16 4.62 9.28 5.42
CA SER A 16 5.35 8.10 4.93
C SER A 16 5.51 6.98 5.95
N ARG A 17 5.57 7.28 7.26
CA ARG A 17 5.63 6.25 8.31
C ARG A 17 4.31 5.52 8.47
N ASN A 18 3.19 6.23 8.37
CA ASN A 18 1.87 5.62 8.45
C ASN A 18 1.62 4.74 7.22
N LEU A 19 1.97 5.24 6.04
CA LEU A 19 1.92 4.47 4.79
C LEU A 19 2.74 3.17 4.89
N TYR A 20 3.96 3.25 5.41
CA TYR A 20 4.80 2.07 5.61
C TYR A 20 4.15 1.03 6.54
N ARG A 21 3.61 1.48 7.68
CA ARG A 21 2.90 0.59 8.63
C ARG A 21 1.68 -0.06 8.00
N GLU A 22 0.92 0.67 7.20
CA GLU A 22 -0.24 0.13 6.50
C GLU A 22 0.15 -0.90 5.45
N CYS A 23 1.19 -0.60 4.65
CA CYS A 23 1.77 -1.53 3.70
C CYS A 23 2.22 -2.83 4.37
N LEU A 24 2.88 -2.75 5.53
CA LEU A 24 3.29 -3.93 6.30
C LEU A 24 2.10 -4.72 6.86
N ARG A 25 1.10 -4.04 7.44
CA ARG A 25 -0.10 -4.70 7.96
C ARG A 25 -0.79 -5.49 6.85
N ARG A 26 -0.90 -4.89 5.67
CA ARG A 26 -1.53 -5.54 4.52
C ARG A 26 -0.69 -6.67 3.95
N ALA A 27 0.62 -6.46 3.80
CA ALA A 27 1.55 -7.51 3.38
C ALA A 27 1.45 -8.76 4.27
N LYS A 28 1.34 -8.57 5.60
CA LYS A 28 1.15 -9.68 6.54
C LYS A 28 -0.18 -10.42 6.30
N PHE A 29 -1.26 -9.69 6.08
CA PHE A 29 -2.57 -10.30 5.78
C PHE A 29 -2.56 -11.09 4.46
N ILE A 30 -1.99 -10.51 3.41
CA ILE A 30 -1.87 -11.12 2.08
C ILE A 30 -1.03 -12.38 2.17
N GLY A 31 0.16 -12.27 2.74
CA GLY A 31 1.08 -13.39 2.77
C GLY A 31 0.63 -14.49 3.74
N HIS A 32 -0.17 -14.18 4.76
CA HIS A 32 -0.83 -15.21 5.57
C HIS A 32 -1.85 -15.99 4.74
N LYS A 33 -2.63 -15.33 3.87
CA LYS A 33 -3.57 -15.99 2.95
C LYS A 33 -2.87 -16.83 1.87
N GLN A 34 -1.67 -16.43 1.44
CA GLN A 34 -0.93 -17.06 0.34
C GLN A 34 0.20 -18.00 0.80
N GLY A 35 0.48 -18.11 2.11
CA GLY A 35 1.57 -18.92 2.65
C GLY A 35 2.98 -18.35 2.42
N ASN A 36 3.11 -17.07 2.07
CA ASN A 36 4.37 -16.41 1.70
C ASN A 36 4.62 -15.10 2.47
N THR A 37 4.11 -15.00 3.70
CA THR A 37 4.18 -13.83 4.60
C THR A 37 5.53 -13.10 4.61
N GLU A 38 6.63 -13.82 4.84
CA GLU A 38 7.95 -13.21 4.95
C GLU A 38 8.39 -12.53 3.65
N LEU A 39 8.18 -13.20 2.52
CA LEU A 39 8.54 -12.69 1.20
C LEU A 39 7.79 -11.40 0.89
N VAL A 40 6.47 -11.36 1.11
CA VAL A 40 5.65 -10.17 0.82
C VAL A 40 6.01 -9.01 1.76
N ILE A 41 6.28 -9.28 3.04
CA ILE A 41 6.75 -8.28 4.00
C ILE A 41 8.12 -7.72 3.58
N ASP A 42 9.04 -8.58 3.18
CA ASP A 42 10.40 -8.16 2.81
C ASP A 42 10.40 -7.37 1.50
N MET A 43 9.52 -7.66 0.54
CA MET A 43 9.34 -6.83 -0.64
C MET A 43 8.95 -5.38 -0.29
N VAL A 44 8.03 -5.20 0.66
CA VAL A 44 7.64 -3.87 1.14
C VAL A 44 8.84 -3.19 1.82
N ARG A 45 9.53 -3.89 2.73
CA ARG A 45 10.72 -3.35 3.42
C ARG A 45 11.80 -2.91 2.44
N GLN A 46 12.13 -3.76 1.47
CA GLN A 46 13.16 -3.48 0.47
C GLN A 46 12.79 -2.26 -0.39
N LYS A 47 11.52 -2.10 -0.78
CA LYS A 47 11.10 -0.92 -1.53
C LYS A 47 11.21 0.37 -0.75
N PHE A 48 10.84 0.38 0.53
CA PHE A 48 11.01 1.57 1.36
C PHE A 48 12.49 1.85 1.64
N LYS A 49 13.29 0.82 1.93
CA LYS A 49 14.73 0.95 2.17
C LYS A 49 15.48 1.47 0.94
N LYS A 50 15.17 0.96 -0.26
CA LYS A 50 15.82 1.37 -1.52
C LYS A 50 15.67 2.87 -1.79
N ASN A 51 14.58 3.48 -1.35
CA ASN A 51 14.27 4.87 -1.62
C ASN A 51 14.33 5.75 -0.36
N MET A 52 14.94 5.26 0.71
CA MET A 52 15.07 5.97 1.99
C MET A 52 15.85 7.29 1.88
N HIS A 53 16.74 7.38 0.89
CA HIS A 53 17.57 8.54 0.62
C HIS A 53 17.05 9.39 -0.54
N GLU A 54 15.83 9.14 -1.01
CA GLU A 54 15.22 10.02 -2.01
C GLU A 54 14.95 11.39 -1.40
N THR A 55 15.37 12.45 -2.09
CA THR A 55 15.22 13.85 -1.65
C THR A 55 14.34 14.67 -2.59
N ASP A 56 14.04 14.15 -3.77
CA ASP A 56 13.15 14.82 -4.73
C ASP A 56 11.69 14.76 -4.23
N PRO A 57 11.06 15.91 -3.90
CA PRO A 57 9.71 15.95 -3.36
C PRO A 57 8.66 15.40 -4.33
N GLU A 58 8.81 15.60 -5.65
CA GLU A 58 7.85 15.10 -6.63
C GLU A 58 7.93 13.57 -6.73
N LYS A 59 9.16 13.04 -6.73
CA LYS A 59 9.40 11.59 -6.77
C LYS A 59 8.92 10.91 -5.50
N ILE A 60 9.17 11.50 -4.33
CA ILE A 60 8.63 11.03 -3.05
C ILE A 60 7.11 10.99 -3.11
N GLN A 61 6.46 12.08 -3.55
CA GLN A 61 5.00 12.13 -3.59
C GLN A 61 4.43 11.09 -4.55
N LYS A 62 4.99 10.97 -5.76
CA LYS A 62 4.60 9.96 -6.74
C LYS A 62 4.71 8.55 -6.17
N MET A 63 5.81 8.24 -5.49
CA MET A 63 5.99 6.93 -4.86
C MET A 63 4.95 6.64 -3.77
N LYS A 64 4.60 7.65 -2.97
CA LYS A 64 3.55 7.49 -1.96
C LYS A 64 2.20 7.25 -2.60
N ASP A 65 1.88 7.99 -3.66
CA ASP A 65 0.63 7.83 -4.41
C ASP A 65 0.54 6.45 -5.06
N ASP A 66 1.63 5.95 -5.63
CA ASP A 66 1.72 4.61 -6.22
C ASP A 66 1.51 3.51 -5.16
N ALA A 67 2.14 3.65 -3.99
CA ALA A 67 1.97 2.71 -2.89
C ALA A 67 0.54 2.74 -2.32
N ALA A 68 -0.03 3.93 -2.12
CA ALA A 68 -1.40 4.10 -1.64
C ALA A 68 -2.41 3.55 -2.66
N ARG A 69 -2.19 3.75 -3.96
CA ARG A 69 -2.99 3.15 -5.04
C ARG A 69 -2.90 1.62 -5.01
N GLY A 70 -1.71 1.06 -4.80
CA GLY A 70 -1.53 -0.38 -4.63
C GLY A 70 -2.35 -0.95 -3.47
N LEU A 71 -2.35 -0.26 -2.32
CA LEU A 71 -3.17 -0.62 -1.16
C LEU A 71 -4.67 -0.60 -1.46
N ILE A 72 -5.15 0.47 -2.09
CA ILE A 72 -6.56 0.64 -2.44
C ILE A 72 -7.00 -0.42 -3.45
N ASN A 73 -6.22 -0.67 -4.49
CA ASN A 73 -6.51 -1.71 -5.48
C ASN A 73 -6.68 -3.07 -4.81
N HIS A 74 -5.82 -3.41 -3.85
CA HIS A 74 -5.98 -4.63 -3.07
C HIS A 74 -7.21 -4.60 -2.14
N MET A 75 -7.62 -3.44 -1.58
CA MET A 75 -8.88 -3.31 -0.82
C MET A 75 -10.10 -3.57 -1.69
N LEU A 76 -10.11 -3.02 -2.90
CA LEU A 76 -11.21 -3.19 -3.83
C LEU A 76 -11.31 -4.64 -4.28
N PHE A 77 -10.21 -5.25 -4.71
CA PHE A 77 -10.18 -6.68 -5.09
C PHE A 77 -10.68 -7.61 -3.98
N GLU A 78 -10.25 -7.40 -2.74
CA GLU A 78 -10.72 -8.18 -1.60
C GLU A 78 -12.21 -7.94 -1.30
N THR A 79 -12.67 -6.69 -1.40
CA THR A 79 -14.10 -6.34 -1.21
C THR A 79 -14.97 -6.98 -2.29
N GLU A 80 -14.54 -6.94 -3.55
CA GLU A 80 -15.23 -7.59 -4.67
C GLU A 80 -15.32 -9.11 -4.45
N LYS A 81 -14.22 -9.74 -4.02
CA LYS A 81 -14.18 -11.17 -3.69
C LYS A 81 -15.11 -11.55 -2.53
N LEU A 82 -15.24 -10.68 -1.52
CA LEU A 82 -16.12 -10.89 -0.36
C LEU A 82 -17.60 -10.62 -0.67
N THR A 83 -17.90 -9.67 -1.57
CA THR A 83 -19.28 -9.28 -1.91
C THR A 83 -19.91 -10.16 -2.99
N GLY A 84 -19.15 -11.12 -3.55
CA GLY A 84 -19.71 -12.17 -4.41
C GLY A 84 -20.34 -11.65 -5.70
N LYS A 85 -19.98 -10.45 -6.16
CA LYS A 85 -20.35 -9.97 -7.49
C LYS A 85 -19.45 -10.63 -8.53
N ASN A 86 -19.75 -11.89 -8.84
CA ASN A 86 -19.41 -12.52 -10.11
C ASN A 86 -20.51 -12.22 -11.12
#